data_AF-A0A1Q7WVF6-F1
#
_entry.id   AF-A0A1Q7WVF6-F1
#
_cell.length_a   1.000
_cell.length_b   1.000
_cell.length_c   1.000
_cell.angle_alpha   90.00
_cell.angle_beta   90.00
_cell.angle_gamma   90.00
#
_symmetry.space_group_name_H-M   'P 1'
#
loop_
_entity.id
_entity.type
_entity.pdbx_description
1 polymer ?
#
loop_
_entity_poly.entity_id
_entity_poly.type
_entity_poly.pdbx_seq_one_letter_code
_entity_poly.pdbx_strand_id
1 'polypeptide(L)' 'MVGVVTRKDHRRRGVAATITSELVRRHFDGGGDFVFLDAANEDAARIYERLGFSRFGANLVYR' A
#
# COMPACT_ATOMS: atom_id res chain seq x y z
N MET A 1 8.84 -3.03 8.54
CA MET A 1 7.77 -2.10 8.12
C MET A 1 8.40 -1.05 7.22
N VAL A 2 7.88 -0.85 6.01
CA VAL A 2 8.38 0.17 5.05
C VAL A 2 7.26 1.13 4.71
N GLY A 3 7.59 2.41 4.51
CA GLY A 3 6.63 3.44 4.12
C GLY A 3 6.75 3.78 2.63
N VAL A 4 5.62 3.84 1.91
CA VAL A 4 5.57 4.34 0.54
C VAL A 4 5.12 5.80 0.58
N VAL A 5 5.96 6.71 0.11
CA VAL A 5 5.64 8.15 0.05
C VAL A 5 5.96 8.69 -1.34
N THR A 6 4.98 9.34 -1.97
CA THR A 6 5.19 10.10 -3.21
C THR A 6 5.24 11.59 -2.89
N ARG A 7 6.32 12.27 -3.31
CA ARG A 7 6.44 13.74 -3.19
C ARG A 7 5.23 14.42 -3.86
N LYS A 8 4.80 15.56 -3.29
CA LYS A 8 3.53 16.21 -3.65
C LYS A 8 3.45 16.60 -5.14
N ASP A 9 4.56 17.10 -5.69
CA ASP A 9 4.79 17.46 -7.09
C ASP A 9 4.71 16.27 -8.08
N HIS A 10 4.85 15.04 -7.58
CA HIS A 10 4.79 13.81 -8.38
C HIS A 10 3.54 12.95 -8.12
N ARG A 11 2.56 13.45 -7.35
CA ARG A 11 1.30 12.75 -7.09
C ARG A 11 0.45 12.65 -8.37
N ARG A 12 -0.56 11.76 -8.32
CA ARG A 12 -1.53 11.52 -9.41
C ARG A 12 -0.94 11.00 -10.72
N ARG A 13 0.31 10.50 -10.68
CA ARG A 13 1.01 9.88 -11.82
C ARG A 13 1.12 8.35 -11.73
N GLY A 14 0.40 7.74 -10.80
CA GLY A 14 0.44 6.27 -10.60
C GLY A 14 1.67 5.74 -9.85
N VAL A 15 2.67 6.56 -9.51
CA VAL A 15 3.94 6.13 -8.87
C VAL A 15 3.74 5.23 -7.65
N ALA A 16 2.89 5.64 -6.70
CA ALA A 16 2.60 4.83 -5.51
C ALA A 16 2.01 3.47 -5.88
N ALA A 17 1.04 3.45 -6.81
CA ALA A 17 0.40 2.22 -7.26
C ALA A 17 1.43 1.28 -7.92
N THR A 18 2.25 1.79 -8.83
CA THR A 18 3.29 1.02 -9.52
C THR A 18 4.29 0.39 -8.54
N ILE A 19 4.80 1.18 -7.58
CA ILE A 19 5.75 0.67 -6.59
C ILE A 19 5.09 -0.39 -5.70
N THR A 20 3.88 -0.13 -5.20
CA THR A 20 3.16 -1.10 -4.37
C THR A 20 2.88 -2.39 -5.12
N SER A 21 2.40 -2.33 -6.36
CA SER A 21 2.16 -3.53 -7.18
C SER A 21 3.42 -4.36 -7.38
N GLU A 22 4.56 -3.72 -7.65
CA GLU A 22 5.83 -4.44 -7.85
C GLU A 22 6.32 -5.08 -6.54
N LEU A 23 6.18 -4.40 -5.40
CA LEU A 23 6.52 -4.97 -4.10
C LEU A 23 5.64 -6.19 -3.77
N VAL A 24 4.34 -6.10 -4.04
CA VAL A 24 3.38 -7.20 -3.85
C VAL A 24 3.75 -8.37 -4.74
N ARG A 25 4.01 -8.13 -6.04
CA ARG A 25 4.42 -9.17 -6.98
C ARG A 25 5.67 -9.89 -6.50
N ARG A 26 6.73 -9.16 -6.12
CA ARG A 26 7.98 -9.75 -5.61
C ARG A 26 7.77 -10.56 -4.34
N HIS A 27 6.89 -10.11 -3.45
CA HIS A 27 6.60 -10.83 -2.22
C HIS A 27 6.00 -12.21 -2.50
N PHE A 28 4.98 -12.27 -3.36
CA PHE A 28 4.32 -13.53 -3.72
C PHE A 28 5.19 -14.42 -4.62
N ASP A 29 5.93 -13.85 -5.58
CA ASP A 29 6.91 -14.60 -6.39
C ASP A 29 8.02 -15.20 -5.53
N GLY A 30 8.34 -14.57 -4.39
CA GLY A 30 9.29 -15.07 -3.39
C GLY A 30 8.72 -16.10 -2.41
N GLY A 31 7.47 -16.55 -2.59
CA GLY A 31 6.81 -17.52 -1.71
C GLY A 31 6.18 -16.93 -0.45
N GLY A 32 6.05 -15.60 -0.35
CA GLY A 32 5.25 -14.97 0.68
C GLY A 32 3.76 -15.28 0.50
N ASP A 33 3.02 -15.33 1.60
CA ASP A 33 1.59 -15.69 1.64
C ASP A 33 0.69 -14.54 2.10
N PHE A 34 1.26 -13.48 2.69
CA PHE A 34 0.50 -12.40 3.28
C PHE A 34 1.20 -11.04 3.20
N VAL A 35 0.47 -10.04 2.70
CA VAL A 35 0.88 -8.64 2.66
C VAL A 35 -0.22 -7.75 3.22
N PHE A 36 0.15 -6.81 4.08
CA PHE A 36 -0.74 -5.78 4.58
C PHE A 36 -0.05 -4.42 4.57
N LEU A 37 -0.87 -3.37 4.65
CA LEU A 37 -0.40 -2.00 4.76
C LEU A 37 -1.36 -1.20 5.64
N ASP A 38 -0.84 -0.12 6.21
CA ASP A 38 -1.62 0.91 6.88
C ASP A 38 -1.74 2.11 5.95
N ALA A 39 -2.97 2.46 5.58
CA ALA A 39 -3.23 3.56 4.67
C ALA A 39 -3.30 4.88 5.44
N ALA A 40 -2.46 5.84 5.07
CA ALA A 40 -2.38 7.12 5.77
C ALA A 40 -3.66 7.98 5.70
N ASN A 41 -4.52 7.76 4.71
CA ASN A 41 -5.82 8.44 4.54
C ASN A 41 -6.73 7.66 3.57
N GLU A 42 -7.99 8.11 3.43
CA GLU A 42 -8.98 7.47 2.56
C GLU A 42 -8.61 7.48 1.08
N ASP A 43 -7.95 8.54 0.60
CA ASP A 43 -7.51 8.60 -0.80
C ASP A 43 -6.43 7.55 -1.10
N ALA A 44 -5.51 7.32 -0.16
CA ALA A 44 -4.55 6.24 -0.24
C ALA A 44 -5.25 4.87 -0.15
N ALA A 45 -6.25 4.71 0.74
CA ALA A 45 -7.02 3.48 0.86
C ALA A 45 -7.68 3.08 -0.46
N ARG A 46 -8.33 4.02 -1.18
CA ARG A 46 -8.94 3.76 -2.49
C ARG A 46 -7.93 3.32 -3.55
N ILE A 47 -6.68 3.79 -3.47
CA ILE A 47 -5.62 3.32 -4.38
C ILE A 47 -5.33 1.84 -4.10
N TYR A 48 -5.15 1.47 -2.83
CA TYR A 48 -4.84 0.10 -2.46
C TYR A 48 -6.00 -0.86 -2.72
N GLU A 49 -7.25 -0.44 -2.50
CA GLU A 49 -8.43 -1.23 -2.87
C GLU A 49 -8.46 -1.56 -4.37
N ARG A 50 -8.10 -0.60 -5.23
CA ARG A 50 -7.98 -0.84 -6.68
C ARG A 50 -6.85 -1.80 -7.06
N LEU A 51 -5.85 -1.98 -6.18
CA LEU A 51 -4.77 -2.95 -6.36
C LEU A 51 -5.14 -4.35 -5.83
N GLY A 52 -6.34 -4.53 -5.30
CA GLY A 52 -6.83 -5.81 -4.77
C GLY A 52 -6.67 -5.97 -3.27
N PHE A 53 -6.21 -4.95 -2.54
CA PHE A 53 -6.25 -4.98 -1.07
C PHE A 53 -7.70 -4.86 -0.59
N SER A 54 -8.00 -5.51 0.53
CA SER A 54 -9.27 -5.36 1.24
C SER A 54 -9.01 -4.88 2.67
N ARG A 55 -9.94 -4.10 3.22
CA ARG A 55 -9.88 -3.71 4.63
C ARG A 55 -10.21 -4.93 5.49
N PHE A 56 -9.30 -5.32 6.37
CA PHE A 56 -9.46 -6.47 7.27
C PHE A 56 -9.30 -6.12 8.76
N GLY A 57 -8.95 -4.87 9.09
CA GLY A 57 -8.74 -4.44 10.46
C GLY A 57 -8.49 -2.93 10.60
N ALA A 58 -8.21 -2.52 11.83
CA ALA A 58 -7.82 -1.17 12.19
C ALA A 58 -6.54 -1.23 13.04
N ASN A 59 -5.63 -0.28 12.81
CA ASN A 59 -4.42 -0.14 13.60
C ASN A 59 -4.70 0.81 14.78
N LEU A 60 -4.47 0.35 16.01
CA LEU A 60 -4.60 1.16 17.23
C LEU A 60 -3.20 1.43 17.79
N VAL A 61 -2.82 2.71 17.83
CA VAL A 61 -1.53 3.16 18.38
C VAL A 61 -1.80 4.04 19.60
N TYR A 62 -1.39 3.56 20.78
CA TYR A 62 -1.42 4.30 22.04
C TYR A 62 0.02 4.55 22.52
N ARG A 63 0.23 5.62 23.30
CA ARG A 63 1.53 6.01 23.86
C ARG A 63 1.51 5.94 25.37
#